data_AF-A0A1V2LZS4-F1
#
_entry.id   AF-A0A1V2LZS4-F1
#
_cell.length_a   1.000
_cell.length_b   1.000
_cell.length_c   1.000
_cell.angle_alpha   90.00
_cell.angle_beta   90.00
_cell.angle_gamma   90.00
#
_symmetry.space_group_name_H-M   'P 1'
#
loop_
_entity.id
_entity.type
_entity.pdbx_description
1 polymer ?
#
loop_
_entity_poly.entity_id
_entity_poly.type
_entity_poly.pdbx_seq_one_letter_code
_entity_poly.pdbx_strand_id
1 'polypeptide(L)'
;MTVWNWGVFYEKVVKNILNGTWKSLYENLSSDEKPRNFWLGMDTGIVDIFYSNRNINPQLKNLVNCVKNAIINKEFDIFRGPIYTQEGQLKINVGETCDYDKIINMDWLVQGIEGVLPNVSDLAPNDPFSYMLNIINNKIAISDNLTNE
;
A
#
# COMPACT_ATOMS: atom_id res chain seq x y z
N MET A 1 -16.07 9.50 -0.06
CA MET A 1 -14.87 9.58 -0.91
C MET A 1 -13.65 9.75 -0.03
N THR A 2 -12.55 9.10 -0.39
CA THR A 2 -11.25 9.28 0.30
C THR A 2 -10.62 10.59 -0.12
N VAL A 3 -10.13 11.36 0.84
CA VAL A 3 -9.43 12.62 0.63
C VAL A 3 -8.01 12.47 1.11
N TRP A 4 -7.07 12.97 0.30
CA TRP A 4 -5.64 12.91 0.57
C TRP A 4 -5.12 14.33 0.83
N ASN A 5 -4.79 14.62 2.07
CA ASN A 5 -4.24 15.91 2.47
C ASN A 5 -2.71 15.88 2.47
N TRP A 6 -2.13 15.96 1.27
CA TRP A 6 -0.68 16.02 1.09
C TRP A 6 -0.05 17.32 1.63
N GLY A 7 -0.85 18.38 1.84
CA GLY A 7 -0.35 19.64 2.39
C GLY A 7 0.29 19.48 3.76
N VAL A 8 -0.35 18.71 4.65
CA VAL A 8 0.17 18.41 6.00
C VAL A 8 1.50 17.65 5.93
N PHE A 9 1.63 16.75 4.95
CA PHE A 9 2.87 16.02 4.74
C PHE A 9 3.99 16.96 4.26
N TYR A 10 3.75 17.74 3.21
CA TYR A 10 4.75 18.65 2.65
C TYR A 10 5.17 19.72 3.65
N GLU A 11 4.25 20.25 4.44
CA GLU A 11 4.57 21.21 5.49
C GLU A 11 5.53 20.62 6.52
N LYS A 12 5.28 19.38 6.97
CA LYS A 12 6.18 18.67 7.90
C LYS A 12 7.56 18.44 7.29
N VAL A 13 7.62 18.01 6.03
CA VAL A 13 8.88 17.79 5.31
C VAL A 13 9.68 19.09 5.19
N VAL A 14 9.05 20.17 4.72
CA VAL A 14 9.70 21.48 4.57
C VAL A 14 10.18 22.02 5.91
N LYS A 15 9.38 21.90 6.98
CA LYS A 15 9.81 22.28 8.34
C LYS A 15 11.02 21.48 8.82
N ASN A 16 11.06 20.17 8.56
CA ASN A 16 12.20 19.32 8.91
C ASN A 16 13.47 19.67 8.12
N ILE A 17 13.33 20.09 6.86
CA ILE A 17 14.46 20.57 6.04
C ILE A 17 14.97 21.92 6.60
N LEU A 18 14.06 22.86 6.88
CA LEU A 18 14.40 24.18 7.42
C LEU A 18 15.04 24.11 8.81
N ASN A 19 14.62 23.16 9.64
CA ASN A 19 15.21 22.91 10.97
C ASN A 19 16.55 22.17 10.90
N GLY A 20 17.06 21.85 9.71
CA GLY A 20 18.34 21.17 9.51
C GLY A 20 18.37 19.69 9.91
N THR A 21 17.27 19.16 10.45
CA THR A 21 17.16 17.76 10.89
C THR A 21 17.05 16.79 9.72
N TRP A 22 16.62 17.22 8.54
CA TRP A 22 16.57 16.34 7.36
C TRP A 22 17.97 15.82 6.95
N LYS A 23 19.00 16.67 6.99
CA LYS A 23 20.39 16.23 6.73
C LYS A 23 20.91 15.32 7.83
N SER A 24 20.63 15.64 9.09
CA SER A 24 21.02 14.81 10.23
C SER A 24 20.43 13.39 10.16
N LEU A 25 19.17 13.25 9.74
CA LEU A 25 18.51 11.95 9.55
C LEU A 25 19.02 11.14 8.35
N TYR A 26 19.66 11.78 7.36
CA TYR A 26 20.25 11.11 6.20
C TYR A 26 21.75 10.82 6.38
N GLU A 27 22.47 11.63 7.14
CA GLU A 27 23.93 11.55 7.31
C GLU A 27 24.36 10.80 8.59
N ASN A 28 23.56 10.84 9.67
CA ASN A 28 23.92 10.18 10.96
C ASN A 28 23.30 8.80 11.15
N LEU A 29 22.49 8.34 10.20
CA LEU A 29 21.80 7.06 10.29
C LEU A 29 22.58 6.04 9.47
N SER A 30 23.04 4.98 10.15
CA SER A 30 23.64 3.80 9.51
C SER A 30 22.67 3.25 8.45
N SER A 31 23.13 2.42 7.51
CA SER A 31 22.29 1.84 6.45
C SER A 31 20.93 1.27 6.92
N ASP A 32 20.85 0.89 8.21
CA ASP A 32 19.67 0.38 8.91
C ASP A 32 18.72 1.43 9.52
N GLU A 33 18.92 2.73 9.32
CA GLU A 33 18.06 3.75 9.92
C GLU A 33 17.60 4.83 8.94
N LYS A 34 18.02 4.81 7.67
CA LYS A 34 17.47 5.72 6.63
C LYS A 34 15.94 5.76 6.70
N PRO A 35 15.26 6.90 6.41
CA PRO A 35 13.80 6.97 6.41
C PRO A 35 13.24 6.05 5.32
N ARG A 36 13.03 4.78 5.68
CA ARG A 36 12.48 3.71 4.87
C ARG A 36 10.99 3.92 4.80
N ASN A 37 10.49 4.34 3.64
CA ASN A 37 9.08 4.32 3.23
C ASN A 37 8.09 4.90 4.25
N PHE A 38 7.59 6.12 3.97
CA PHE A 38 6.55 6.76 4.77
C PHE A 38 5.19 6.03 4.59
N TRP A 39 4.92 5.03 5.43
CA TRP A 39 3.60 4.42 5.56
C TRP A 39 2.73 5.28 6.48
N LEU A 40 2.11 6.32 5.91
CA LEU A 40 1.32 7.29 6.68
C LEU A 40 -0.16 7.05 6.47
N GLY A 41 -0.88 6.78 7.57
CA GLY A 41 -2.29 6.44 7.55
C GLY A 41 -3.20 7.57 8.03
N MET A 42 -4.39 7.18 8.50
CA MET A 42 -5.39 8.09 9.06
C MET A 42 -4.94 8.71 10.40
N ASP A 43 -4.00 8.06 11.11
CA ASP A 43 -3.39 8.56 12.35
C ASP A 43 -2.64 9.88 12.16
N THR A 44 -2.05 10.07 10.98
CA THR A 44 -1.26 11.27 10.65
C THR A 44 -2.09 12.41 10.06
N GLY A 45 -3.39 12.18 9.79
CA GLY A 45 -4.31 13.12 9.16
C GLY A 45 -4.11 13.31 7.65
N ILE A 46 -3.28 12.48 7.01
CA ILE A 46 -3.02 12.53 5.56
C ILE A 46 -4.18 11.90 4.79
N VAL A 47 -4.76 10.82 5.31
CA VAL A 47 -5.91 10.15 4.72
C VAL A 47 -7.14 10.47 5.55
N ASP A 48 -8.20 10.96 4.90
CA ASP A 48 -9.50 11.17 5.53
C ASP A 48 -10.64 10.68 4.63
N ILE A 49 -11.80 10.45 5.23
CA ILE A 49 -13.01 10.01 4.55
C ILE A 49 -14.03 11.15 4.61
N PHE A 50 -14.34 11.71 3.45
CA PHE A 50 -15.38 12.72 3.32
C PHE A 50 -16.68 12.08 2.83
N TYR A 51 -17.79 12.36 3.52
CA TYR A 51 -19.11 11.84 3.17
C TYR A 51 -20.15 12.96 3.09
N SER A 52 -21.15 12.79 2.22
CA SER A 52 -22.22 13.78 2.05
C SER A 52 -23.12 13.80 3.28
N ASN A 53 -23.31 14.97 3.89
CA ASN A 53 -24.12 15.11 5.10
C ASN A 53 -25.63 14.89 4.83
N ARG A 54 -26.08 15.12 3.59
CA ARG A 54 -27.50 15.14 3.21
C ARG A 54 -28.13 13.75 3.05
N ASN A 55 -27.37 12.77 2.57
CA ASN A 55 -27.94 11.48 2.12
C ASN A 55 -27.68 10.31 3.09
N ILE A 56 -27.03 10.58 4.22
CA ILE A 56 -26.55 9.54 5.13
C ILE A 56 -27.26 9.63 6.47
N ASN A 57 -27.80 8.49 6.91
CA ASN A 57 -28.47 8.34 8.19
C ASN A 57 -27.49 8.61 9.36
N PRO A 58 -27.85 9.38 10.41
CA PRO A 58 -27.01 9.62 11.59
C PRO A 58 -26.35 8.37 12.20
N GLN A 59 -27.05 7.24 12.27
CA GLN A 59 -26.50 5.99 12.82
C GLN A 59 -25.29 5.51 12.00
N LEU A 60 -25.35 5.64 10.67
CA LEU A 60 -24.24 5.26 9.80
C LEU A 60 -23.04 6.21 9.98
N LYS A 61 -23.28 7.50 10.21
CA LYS A 61 -22.21 8.47 10.51
C LYS A 61 -21.47 8.10 11.80
N ASN A 62 -22.23 7.71 12.82
CA ASN A 62 -21.64 7.27 14.09
C ASN A 62 -20.82 6.00 13.92
N LEU A 63 -21.31 5.03 13.12
CA LEU A 63 -20.57 3.82 12.82
C LEU A 63 -19.25 4.12 12.10
N VAL A 64 -19.29 4.96 11.05
CA VAL A 64 -18.09 5.36 10.30
C VAL A 64 -17.08 6.06 11.22
N ASN A 65 -17.53 6.98 12.07
CA ASN A 65 -16.67 7.68 13.02
C ASN A 65 -16.08 6.72 14.07
N CYS A 66 -16.85 5.73 14.54
CA CYS A 66 -16.37 4.72 15.47
C CYS A 66 -15.25 3.88 14.84
N VAL A 67 -15.45 3.38 13.61
CA VAL A 67 -14.43 2.60 12.89
C VAL A 67 -13.20 3.46 12.58
N LYS A 68 -13.40 4.71 12.17
CA LYS A 68 -12.29 5.66 11.93
C LYS A 68 -11.45 5.83 13.21
N ASN A 69 -12.09 6.05 14.35
CA ASN A 69 -11.39 6.20 15.63
C ASN A 69 -10.68 4.92 16.05
N ALA A 70 -11.29 3.75 15.84
CA ALA A 70 -10.67 2.46 16.13
C ALA A 70 -9.40 2.23 15.29
N ILE A 71 -9.39 2.64 14.01
CA ILE A 71 -8.21 2.56 13.15
C ILE A 71 -7.14 3.56 13.59
N ILE A 72 -7.51 4.80 13.92
CA ILE A 72 -6.57 5.83 14.42
C ILE A 72 -5.91 5.38 15.73
N ASN A 73 -6.69 4.75 16.62
CA ASN A 73 -6.20 4.26 17.91
C ASN A 73 -5.42 2.93 17.80
N LYS A 74 -5.27 2.36 16.59
CA LYS A 74 -4.67 1.03 16.35
C LYS A 74 -5.39 -0.10 17.10
N GLU A 75 -6.65 0.09 17.43
CA GLU A 75 -7.51 -0.96 18.01
C GLU A 75 -8.08 -1.88 16.93
N PHE A 76 -8.16 -1.36 15.69
CA PHE A 76 -8.66 -2.09 14.53
C PHE A 76 -7.64 -2.12 13.40
N ASP A 77 -7.00 -3.28 13.23
CA ASP A 77 -6.12 -3.58 12.11
C ASP A 77 -6.93 -4.21 10.97
N ILE A 78 -6.85 -3.61 9.79
CA ILE A 78 -7.62 -4.03 8.60
C ILE A 78 -7.17 -5.42 8.11
N PHE A 79 -5.86 -5.68 8.16
CA PHE A 79 -5.25 -6.94 7.73
C PHE A 79 -4.93 -7.85 8.92
N ARG A 80 -5.87 -8.00 9.86
CA ARG A 80 -5.76 -8.96 10.97
C ARG A 80 -6.52 -10.24 10.65
N GLY A 81 -5.87 -11.37 10.85
CA GLY A 81 -6.44 -12.67 10.52
C GLY A 81 -7.54 -13.14 11.47
N PRO A 82 -8.34 -14.13 11.05
CA PRO A 82 -8.06 -15.01 9.90
C PRO A 82 -8.45 -14.40 8.54
N ILE A 83 -7.52 -14.39 7.58
CA ILE A 83 -7.82 -14.00 6.19
C ILE A 83 -7.58 -15.18 5.26
N TYR A 84 -8.62 -15.49 4.48
CA TYR A 84 -8.61 -16.54 3.45
C TYR A 84 -8.53 -15.90 2.06
N THR A 85 -7.89 -16.63 1.15
CA THR A 85 -7.86 -16.32 -0.29
C THR A 85 -9.17 -16.69 -0.98
N GLN A 86 -9.36 -16.25 -2.22
CA GLN A 86 -10.43 -16.73 -3.09
C GLN A 86 -10.47 -18.26 -3.19
N GLU A 87 -9.33 -18.94 -3.18
CA GLU A 87 -9.21 -20.39 -3.25
C GLU A 87 -9.42 -21.09 -1.89
N GLY A 88 -9.73 -20.34 -0.82
CA GLY A 88 -9.96 -20.88 0.53
C GLY A 88 -8.68 -21.22 1.30
N GLN A 89 -7.50 -20.83 0.80
CA GLN A 89 -6.24 -20.99 1.52
C GLN A 89 -6.08 -19.89 2.59
N LEU A 90 -5.69 -20.28 3.80
CA LEU A 90 -5.41 -19.35 4.91
C LEU A 90 -4.08 -18.61 4.64
N LYS A 91 -4.12 -17.28 4.53
CA LYS A 91 -2.91 -16.44 4.34
C LYS A 91 -2.42 -15.78 5.62
N ILE A 92 -3.35 -15.42 6.52
CA ILE A 92 -3.03 -14.77 7.80
C ILE A 92 -3.75 -15.54 8.89
N ASN A 93 -3.00 -15.97 9.90
CA ASN A 93 -3.53 -16.76 11.01
C ASN A 93 -4.41 -15.91 11.94
N VAL A 94 -5.24 -16.58 12.75
CA VAL A 94 -6.09 -15.91 13.75
C VAL A 94 -5.21 -15.11 14.70
N GLY A 95 -5.47 -13.80 14.80
CA GLY A 95 -4.74 -12.90 15.72
C GLY A 95 -3.38 -12.41 15.20
N GLU A 96 -2.95 -12.85 14.03
CA GLU A 96 -1.76 -12.31 13.35
C GLU A 96 -2.15 -11.07 12.55
N THR A 97 -1.35 -10.00 12.65
CA THR A 97 -1.47 -8.80 11.82
C THR A 97 -0.48 -8.90 10.66
N CYS A 98 -0.92 -8.58 9.44
CA CYS A 98 -0.06 -8.60 8.26
C CYS A 98 1.06 -7.56 8.37
N ASP A 99 2.28 -7.96 8.03
CA ASP A 99 3.43 -7.06 7.97
C ASP A 99 3.34 -6.13 6.74
N TYR A 100 3.94 -4.94 6.83
CA TYR A 100 3.88 -3.93 5.78
C TYR A 100 4.46 -4.43 4.45
N ASP A 101 5.57 -5.16 4.50
CA ASP A 101 6.20 -5.72 3.30
C ASP A 101 5.31 -6.75 2.60
N LYS A 102 4.52 -7.51 3.37
CA LYS A 102 3.54 -8.46 2.82
C LYS A 102 2.34 -7.74 2.20
N ILE A 103 1.92 -6.61 2.78
CA ILE A 103 0.83 -5.79 2.22
C ILE A 103 1.24 -5.15 0.89
N ILE A 104 2.48 -4.66 0.79
CA ILE A 104 2.98 -4.02 -0.43
C ILE A 104 3.08 -5.03 -1.59
N ASN A 105 3.52 -6.25 -1.28
CA ASN A 105 3.71 -7.31 -2.27
C ASN A 105 2.50 -8.25 -2.37
N MET A 106 1.30 -7.78 -2.04
CA MET A 106 0.10 -8.62 -2.03
C MET A 106 -0.32 -9.00 -3.46
N ASP A 107 -0.23 -10.29 -3.78
CA ASP A 107 -0.47 -10.89 -5.10
C ASP A 107 -1.67 -11.86 -5.10
N TRP A 108 -2.61 -11.68 -4.17
CA TRP A 108 -3.78 -12.53 -4.01
C TRP A 108 -5.01 -11.70 -3.60
N LEU A 109 -6.18 -12.27 -3.84
CA LEU A 109 -7.46 -11.65 -3.52
C LEU A 109 -8.13 -12.41 -2.36
N VAL A 110 -8.80 -11.66 -1.48
CA VAL A 110 -9.51 -12.20 -0.32
C VAL A 110 -10.74 -13.00 -0.75
N GLN A 111 -11.12 -13.99 0.05
CA GLN A 111 -12.35 -14.74 -0.10
C GLN A 111 -13.57 -13.83 -0.30
N GLY A 112 -14.41 -14.14 -1.30
CA GLY A 112 -15.61 -13.37 -1.62
C GLY A 112 -15.41 -12.23 -2.61
N ILE A 113 -14.17 -11.95 -3.02
CA ILE A 113 -13.90 -11.10 -4.18
C ILE A 113 -14.12 -11.92 -5.45
N GLU A 114 -14.81 -11.36 -6.43
CA GLU A 114 -14.89 -11.92 -7.79
C GLU A 114 -13.97 -11.12 -8.70
N GLY A 115 -12.92 -11.75 -9.22
CA GLY A 115 -11.91 -11.10 -10.05
C GLY A 115 -10.70 -12.00 -10.22
N VAL A 116 -9.92 -11.76 -11.28
CA VAL A 116 -8.69 -12.49 -11.57
C VAL A 116 -7.57 -11.46 -11.66
N LEU A 117 -6.44 -11.75 -11.03
CA LEU A 117 -5.25 -10.93 -11.18
C LEU A 117 -4.66 -11.14 -12.58
N PRO A 118 -4.28 -10.06 -13.30
CA PRO A 118 -3.71 -10.18 -14.64
C PRO A 118 -2.38 -10.92 -14.57
N ASN A 119 -2.11 -11.80 -15.55
CA ASN A 119 -0.80 -12.43 -15.64
C ASN A 119 0.24 -11.41 -16.10
N VAL A 120 1.49 -11.62 -15.70
CA VAL A 120 2.62 -10.75 -16.10
C VAL A 120 2.78 -10.69 -17.63
N SER A 121 2.40 -11.75 -18.33
CA SER A 121 2.35 -11.80 -19.80
C SER A 121 1.31 -10.85 -20.41
N ASP A 122 0.19 -10.63 -19.73
CA ASP A 122 -0.89 -9.75 -20.20
C ASP A 122 -0.55 -8.27 -19.97
N LEU A 123 0.40 -8.01 -19.07
CA LEU A 123 0.98 -6.70 -18.80
C LEU A 123 2.15 -6.36 -19.74
N ALA A 124 2.50 -7.27 -20.66
CA ALA A 124 3.50 -6.96 -21.67
C ALA A 124 3.00 -5.78 -22.53
N PRO A 125 3.82 -4.74 -22.69
CA PRO A 125 3.40 -3.59 -23.46
C PRO A 125 3.18 -3.98 -24.92
N ASN A 126 1.92 -3.96 -25.36
CA ASN A 126 1.52 -4.22 -26.73
C ASN A 126 1.62 -2.98 -27.64
N ASP A 127 2.28 -1.92 -27.16
CA ASP A 127 2.49 -0.70 -27.95
C ASP A 127 3.74 -0.83 -28.86
N PRO A 128 3.70 -0.25 -30.08
CA PRO A 128 4.81 -0.32 -31.02
C PRO A 128 6.13 0.26 -30.48
N PHE A 129 6.07 1.21 -29.54
CA PHE A 129 7.25 1.88 -29.00
C PHE A 129 8.02 0.98 -28.02
N SER A 130 7.34 0.16 -27.23
CA SER A 130 7.96 -0.79 -26.32
C SER A 130 8.68 -1.94 -27.04
N TYR A 131 8.18 -2.36 -28.21
CA TYR A 131 8.91 -3.27 -29.10
C TYR A 131 10.15 -2.60 -29.70
N MET A 132 10.04 -1.33 -30.13
CA MET A 132 11.18 -0.57 -30.67
C MET A 132 12.27 -0.28 -29.64
N LEU A 133 11.89 -0.09 -28.36
CA LEU A 133 12.82 0.10 -27.25
C LEU A 133 13.45 -1.21 -26.75
N ASN A 134 13.13 -2.35 -27.37
CA ASN A 134 13.68 -3.68 -27.06
C ASN A 134 13.50 -4.12 -25.60
N ILE A 135 12.58 -3.48 -24.86
CA ILE A 135 12.31 -3.74 -23.44
C ILE A 135 11.77 -5.16 -23.24
N ILE A 136 11.08 -5.69 -24.25
CA ILE A 136 10.47 -7.02 -24.24
C ILE A 136 11.52 -8.13 -24.48
N ASN A 137 12.49 -7.92 -25.38
CA ASN A 137 13.51 -8.92 -25.70
C ASN A 137 14.50 -9.17 -24.56
N ASN A 138 14.72 -8.18 -23.69
CA ASN A 138 15.65 -8.32 -22.55
C ASN A 138 15.09 -9.18 -21.38
N LYS A 139 13.78 -9.47 -21.34
CA LYS A 139 13.22 -10.42 -20.37
C LYS A 139 13.29 -11.87 -20.86
N ILE A 140 13.14 -12.10 -22.17
CA ILE A 140 13.23 -13.44 -22.78
C ILE A 140 14.68 -13.94 -22.74
N ALA A 141 15.67 -13.06 -22.90
CA ALA A 141 17.09 -13.40 -22.77
C ALA A 141 17.52 -13.85 -21.36
N ILE A 142 16.73 -13.55 -20.31
CA ILE A 142 17.03 -14.00 -18.93
C ILE A 142 16.40 -15.38 -18.66
N SER A 143 15.29 -15.74 -19.32
CA SER A 143 14.71 -17.09 -19.21
C SER A 143 15.45 -18.14 -20.04
N ASP A 144 16.10 -17.75 -21.14
CA ASP A 144 16.82 -18.68 -22.01
C ASP A 144 18.23 -19.05 -21.50
N ASN A 145 18.76 -18.30 -20.52
CA ASN A 145 20.06 -18.56 -19.89
C ASN A 145 20.00 -19.42 -18.62
N LEU A 146 18.84 -20.00 -18.29
CA LEU A 146 18.69 -20.96 -17.18
C LEU A 146 18.29 -22.37 -17.63
N THR A 147 18.29 -22.64 -18.94
CA THR A 147 18.00 -23.98 -19.50
C THR A 147 19.11 -24.58 -20.35
N ASN A 148 20.31 -23.97 -20.36
CA ASN A 148 21.51 -24.57 -20.95
C ASN A 148 22.69 -24.45 -19.97
N GLU A 149 22.68 -25.29 -18.94
CA GLU A 149 23.85 -26.03 -18.41
C GLU A 149 23.38 -27.11 -17.43
#